data_AF-A0A6B3GM81-F1
#
_entry.id   AF-A0A6B3GM81-F1
#
_cell.length_a   1.000
_cell.length_b   1.000
_cell.length_c   1.000
_cell.angle_alpha   90.00
_cell.angle_beta   90.00
_cell.angle_gamma   90.00
#
_symmetry.space_group_name_H-M   'P 1'
#
loop_
_entity.id
_entity.type
_entity.pdbx_description
1 polymer ?
#
loop_
_entity_poly.entity_id
_entity_poly.type
_entity_poly.pdbx_seq_one_letter_code
_entity_poly.pdbx_strand_id
1 'polypeptide(L)'
;FASSLLYIPALIVQFSGSNAGWATWITDNFVQQNEPFYMVAYFLLIVFFAFFYVAISFNPDEVADNMKKYGGFIPGIRAGRPTAEYLSYVLNRITWPGSLYLALIALVPTMALAGFGGA
;
A
#
# COMPACT_ATOMS: atom_id res chain seq x y z
N PHE A 1 2.11 3.29 7.28
CA PHE A 1 0.76 2.68 7.36
C PHE A 1 0.83 1.16 7.46
N ALA A 2 1.38 0.45 6.46
CA ALA A 2 1.43 -1.03 6.49
C ALA A 2 2.16 -1.61 7.72
N SER A 3 3.36 -1.12 8.03
CA SER A 3 4.15 -1.57 9.20
C SER A 3 3.42 -1.30 10.52
N SER A 4 2.78 -0.13 10.64
CA SER A 4 2.01 0.24 11.83
C SER A 4 0.82 -0.70 12.07
N LEU A 5 0.15 -1.16 11.00
CA LEU A 5 -0.96 -2.09 11.12
C LEU A 5 -0.51 -3.51 11.47
N LEU A 6 0.59 -3.99 10.88
CA LEU A 6 1.17 -5.29 11.24
C LEU A 6 1.70 -5.33 12.68
N TYR A 7 1.96 -4.17 13.28
CA TYR A 7 2.39 -4.08 14.68
C TYR A 7 1.24 -4.22 15.69
N ILE A 8 -0.01 -4.01 15.30
CA ILE A 8 -1.16 -4.07 16.22
C ILE A 8 -1.31 -5.46 16.87
N PRO A 9 -1.29 -6.58 16.12
CA PRO A 9 -1.32 -7.92 16.72
C PRO A 9 -0.16 -8.17 17.69
N ALA A 10 1.04 -7.67 17.35
CA ALA A 10 2.23 -7.78 18.20
C ALA A 10 2.01 -7.08 19.55
N LEU A 11 1.43 -5.88 19.54
CA LEU A 11 1.08 -5.14 20.75
C LEU A 11 0.06 -5.90 21.61
N ILE A 12 -0.97 -6.49 20.99
CA ILE A 12 -1.98 -7.27 21.73
C ILE A 12 -1.33 -8.45 22.48
N VAL A 13 -0.43 -9.19 21.81
CA VAL A 13 0.31 -10.28 22.45
C VAL A 13 1.20 -9.75 23.58
N GLN A 14 1.93 -8.67 23.34
CA GLN A 14 2.84 -8.07 24.33
C GLN A 14 2.09 -7.61 25.59
N PHE A 15 0.93 -6.97 25.44
CA PHE A 15 0.11 -6.54 26.58
C PHE A 15 -0.62 -7.69 27.27
N SER A 16 -0.98 -8.74 26.54
CA SER A 16 -1.67 -9.89 27.12
C SER A 16 -0.79 -10.75 28.03
N GLY A 17 0.53 -10.75 27.83
CA GLY A 17 1.46 -11.63 28.58
C GLY A 17 1.15 -13.13 28.43
N SER A 18 0.38 -13.50 27.41
CA SER A 18 -0.16 -14.85 27.23
C SER A 18 0.82 -15.73 26.45
N ASN A 19 1.03 -16.94 26.94
CA ASN A 19 1.78 -18.01 26.24
C ASN A 19 0.83 -19.03 25.57
N ALA A 20 -0.45 -18.68 25.40
CA ALA A 20 -1.41 -19.54 24.72
C ALA A 20 -1.07 -19.68 23.23
N GLY A 21 -1.47 -20.79 22.60
CA GLY A 21 -1.10 -21.10 21.21
C GLY A 21 -1.48 -20.03 20.18
N TRP A 22 -2.53 -19.24 20.43
CA TRP A 22 -2.88 -18.10 19.56
C TRP A 22 -1.85 -16.96 19.62
N ALA A 23 -1.26 -16.71 20.80
CA ALA A 23 -0.27 -15.66 21.01
C ALA A 23 1.09 -16.06 20.43
N THR A 24 1.47 -17.34 20.57
CA THR A 24 2.62 -17.92 19.89
C THR A 24 2.46 -17.83 18.37
N TRP A 25 1.29 -18.21 17.83
CA TRP A 25 1.02 -18.12 16.40
C TRP A 25 1.14 -16.68 15.86
N ILE A 26 0.61 -15.68 16.57
CA ILE A 26 0.77 -14.27 16.17
C ILE A 26 2.24 -13.86 16.20
N THR A 27 2.98 -14.27 17.23
CA THR A 27 4.41 -13.95 17.34
C THR A 27 5.19 -14.54 16.17
N ASP A 28 4.97 -15.80 15.87
CA ASP A 28 5.65 -16.48 14.78
C ASP A 28 5.30 -15.85 13.43
N ASN A 29 4.04 -15.54 13.15
CA ASN A 29 3.61 -15.11 11.81
C ASN A 29 3.64 -13.59 11.56
N PHE A 30 3.48 -12.76 12.60
CA PHE A 30 3.34 -11.30 12.46
C PHE A 30 4.47 -10.49 13.11
N VAL A 31 5.29 -11.09 13.98
CA VAL A 31 6.40 -10.39 14.65
C VAL A 31 7.73 -10.71 13.97
N GLN A 32 7.93 -11.96 13.57
CA GLN A 32 9.15 -12.37 12.88
C GLN A 32 9.13 -11.87 11.43
N GLN A 33 9.94 -10.86 11.13
CA GLN A 33 10.01 -10.26 9.80
C GLN A 33 10.65 -11.18 8.74
N ASN A 34 11.30 -12.26 9.18
CA ASN A 34 11.89 -13.27 8.32
C ASN A 34 10.87 -14.31 7.82
N GLU A 35 9.67 -14.35 8.40
CA GLU A 35 8.65 -15.31 8.00
C GLU A 35 7.98 -14.91 6.67
N PRO A 36 7.78 -15.85 5.73
CA PRO A 36 7.14 -15.57 4.44
C PRO A 36 5.75 -14.95 4.60
N PHE A 37 5.03 -15.34 5.66
CA PHE A 37 3.71 -14.79 5.95
C PHE A 37 3.76 -13.27 6.19
N TYR A 38 4.70 -12.81 7.04
CA TYR A 38 4.90 -11.39 7.30
C TYR A 38 5.22 -10.63 6.01
N MET A 39 6.12 -11.16 5.18
CA MET A 39 6.53 -10.53 3.93
C MET A 39 5.37 -10.40 2.94
N VAL A 40 4.56 -11.45 2.77
CA VAL A 40 3.38 -11.43 1.88
C VAL A 40 2.32 -10.47 2.41
N ALA A 41 2.02 -10.51 3.71
CA ALA A 41 1.06 -9.59 4.31
C ALA A 41 1.51 -8.13 4.18
N TYR A 42 2.80 -7.86 4.42
CA TYR A 42 3.38 -6.53 4.28
C TYR A 42 3.33 -6.03 2.83
N PHE A 43 3.69 -6.88 1.87
CA PHE A 43 3.59 -6.58 0.44
C PHE A 43 2.16 -6.22 0.03
N LEU A 44 1.18 -7.06 0.38
CA LEU A 44 -0.22 -6.84 0.03
C LEU A 44 -0.78 -5.56 0.67
N LEU A 45 -0.42 -5.30 1.93
CA LEU A 45 -0.81 -4.07 2.61
C LEU A 45 -0.20 -2.84 1.92
N ILE A 46 1.06 -2.87 1.49
CA ILE A 46 1.65 -1.75 0.76
C ILE A 46 0.90 -1.50 -0.55
N VAL A 47 0.63 -2.55 -1.33
CA VAL A 47 -0.13 -2.43 -2.58
C VAL A 47 -1.52 -1.85 -2.31
N PHE A 48 -2.23 -2.41 -1.34
CA PHE A 48 -3.56 -1.91 -0.94
C PHE A 48 -3.52 -0.43 -0.54
N PHE A 49 -2.59 -0.04 0.34
CA PHE A 49 -2.50 1.33 0.82
C PHE A 49 -2.04 2.32 -0.26
N ALA A 50 -1.26 1.88 -1.24
CA ALA A 50 -0.91 2.72 -2.39
C ALA A 50 -2.16 3.09 -3.20
N PHE A 51 -3.03 2.10 -3.50
CA PHE A 51 -4.31 2.36 -4.17
C PHE A 51 -5.25 3.20 -3.32
N PHE A 52 -5.39 2.85 -2.05
CA PHE A 52 -6.25 3.55 -1.10
C PHE A 52 -5.85 5.02 -0.95
N TYR A 53 -4.55 5.31 -0.82
CA TYR A 53 -4.04 6.66 -0.70
C TYR A 53 -4.34 7.49 -1.95
N VAL A 54 -4.12 6.93 -3.14
CA VAL A 54 -4.39 7.63 -4.41
C VAL A 54 -5.88 7.91 -4.57
N ALA A 55 -6.74 6.93 -4.28
CA ALA A 55 -8.20 7.08 -4.43
C ALA A 55 -8.79 8.16 -3.50
N ILE A 56 -8.24 8.33 -2.29
CA ILE A 56 -8.71 9.34 -1.33
C ILE A 56 -8.09 10.72 -1.61
N SER A 57 -6.81 10.76 -1.99
CA SER A 57 -6.09 12.03 -2.14
C SER A 57 -6.31 12.70 -3.50
N PHE A 58 -6.66 11.93 -4.52
CA PHE A 58 -6.89 12.41 -5.88
C PHE A 58 -8.34 12.17 -6.28
N ASN A 59 -9.13 13.24 -6.43
CA ASN A 59 -10.47 13.20 -6.98
C ASN A 59 -10.45 13.63 -8.47
N PRO A 60 -10.57 12.69 -9.43
CA PRO A 60 -10.49 13.01 -10.86
C PRO A 60 -11.57 13.96 -11.36
N ASP A 61 -12.77 13.89 -10.75
CA ASP A 61 -13.90 14.75 -11.12
C ASP A 61 -13.61 16.20 -10.73
N GLU A 62 -13.11 16.42 -9.51
CA GLU A 62 -12.75 17.76 -9.04
C GLU A 62 -11.59 18.36 -9.85
N VAL A 63 -10.57 17.55 -10.17
CA VAL A 63 -9.44 18.00 -11.00
C VAL A 63 -9.91 18.36 -12.40
N ALA A 64 -10.79 17.56 -13.02
CA ALA A 64 -11.34 17.84 -14.34
C ALA A 64 -12.22 19.11 -14.36
N ASP A 65 -13.04 19.31 -13.32
CA ASP A 65 -13.84 20.52 -13.18
C ASP A 65 -12.97 21.76 -12.98
N ASN A 66 -11.90 21.65 -12.18
CA ASN A 66 -10.94 22.73 -12.01
C ASN A 66 -10.24 23.06 -13.33
N MET A 67 -9.80 22.05 -14.11
CA MET A 67 -9.24 22.28 -15.44
C MET A 67 -10.22 23.06 -16.34
N LYS A 68 -11.49 22.65 -16.38
CA LYS A 68 -12.53 23.34 -17.15
C LYS A 68 -12.72 24.79 -16.70
N LYS A 69 -12.76 25.05 -15.39
CA LYS A 69 -12.93 26.40 -14.82
C LYS A 69 -11.77 27.33 -15.16
N TYR A 70 -10.54 26.82 -15.16
CA TYR A 70 -9.33 27.59 -15.48
C TYR A 70 -8.98 27.59 -16.97
N GLY A 71 -9.88 27.12 -17.85
CA GLY A 71 -9.66 27.09 -19.30
C GLY A 71 -8.63 26.05 -19.78
N GLY A 72 -8.18 25.16 -18.91
CA GLY A 72 -7.29 24.05 -19.23
C GLY A 72 -8.05 22.88 -19.86
N PHE A 73 -7.39 22.16 -20.77
CA PHE A 73 -7.93 20.94 -21.38
C PHE A 73 -6.83 19.97 -21.77
N ILE A 74 -7.19 18.69 -21.88
CA ILE A 74 -6.30 17.67 -22.43
C ILE A 74 -6.51 17.63 -23.94
N PRO A 75 -5.47 17.80 -24.77
CA PRO A 75 -5.61 17.74 -26.23
C PRO A 75 -6.32 16.45 -26.67
N GLY A 76 -7.37 16.60 -27.48
CA GLY A 76 -8.18 15.47 -27.97
C GLY A 76 -9.29 14.98 -27.04
N ILE A 77 -9.42 15.52 -25.82
CA ILE A 77 -10.45 15.12 -24.85
C ILE A 77 -11.28 16.35 -24.44
N ARG A 78 -12.61 16.23 -24.50
CA ARG A 78 -13.52 17.32 -24.10
C ARG A 78 -13.47 17.54 -22.59
N ALA A 79 -13.35 18.80 -22.17
CA ALA A 79 -13.29 19.17 -20.76
C ALA A 79 -14.55 18.76 -19.97
N GLY A 80 -14.36 18.27 -18.75
CA GLY A 80 -15.40 17.75 -17.86
C GLY A 80 -15.31 16.24 -17.70
N ARG A 81 -16.44 15.54 -17.77
CA ARG A 81 -16.52 14.08 -17.51
C ARG A 81 -15.55 13.23 -18.33
N PRO A 82 -15.33 13.44 -19.64
CA PRO A 82 -14.34 12.68 -20.39
C PRO A 82 -12.90 12.87 -19.89
N THR A 83 -12.56 14.06 -19.39
CA THR A 83 -11.27 14.33 -18.75
C THR A 83 -11.14 13.57 -17.43
N ALA A 84 -12.19 13.52 -16.61
CA ALA A 84 -12.18 12.78 -15.34
C ALA A 84 -11.99 11.27 -15.55
N GLU A 85 -12.69 10.70 -16.54
CA GLU A 85 -12.55 9.28 -16.93
C GLU A 85 -11.12 8.98 -17.41
N TYR A 86 -10.54 9.87 -18.21
CA TYR A 86 -9.16 9.74 -18.67
C TYR A 86 -8.16 9.82 -17.51
N LEU A 87 -8.32 10.80 -16.62
CA LEU A 87 -7.46 10.94 -15.43
C LEU A 87 -7.53 9.70 -14.55
N SER A 88 -8.73 9.17 -14.31
CA SER A 88 -8.95 7.93 -13.56
C SER A 88 -8.23 6.74 -14.19
N TYR A 89 -8.35 6.60 -15.52
CA TYR A 89 -7.66 5.55 -16.27
C TYR A 89 -6.14 5.65 -16.14
N VAL A 90 -5.58 6.85 -16.31
CA VAL A 90 -4.14 7.11 -16.20
C VAL A 90 -3.65 6.83 -14.78
N LEU A 91 -4.36 7.33 -13.76
CA LEU A 91 -4.02 7.10 -12.35
C LEU A 91 -3.94 5.61 -12.05
N ASN A 92 -4.97 4.83 -12.38
CA ASN A 92 -4.97 3.40 -12.14
C ASN A 92 -3.78 2.69 -12.83
N ARG A 93 -3.46 3.10 -14.07
CA ARG A 93 -2.37 2.50 -14.86
C ARG A 93 -0.98 2.85 -14.36
N ILE A 94 -0.81 4.00 -13.72
CA ILE A 94 0.45 4.40 -13.08
C ILE A 94 0.56 3.78 -11.68
N THR A 95 -0.53 3.75 -10.91
CA THR A 95 -0.56 3.21 -9.55
C THR A 95 -0.29 1.72 -9.51
N TRP A 96 -0.76 0.94 -10.48
CA TRP A 96 -0.50 -0.50 -10.55
C TRP A 96 1.01 -0.85 -10.50
N PRO A 97 1.84 -0.45 -11.48
CA PRO A 97 3.27 -0.72 -11.43
C PRO A 97 3.98 0.05 -10.31
N GLY A 98 3.54 1.27 -9.99
CA GLY A 98 4.11 2.06 -8.89
C GLY A 98 3.96 1.39 -7.53
N SER A 99 2.79 0.80 -7.25
CA SER A 99 2.52 0.09 -6.00
C SER A 99 3.37 -1.17 -5.85
N LEU A 100 3.56 -1.93 -6.94
CA LEU A 100 4.43 -3.10 -6.96
C LEU A 100 5.90 -2.70 -6.73
N TYR A 101 6.36 -1.64 -7.39
CA TYR A 101 7.70 -1.10 -7.19
C TYR A 101 7.95 -0.68 -5.73
N LEU A 102 7.00 0.06 -5.13
CA LEU A 102 7.08 0.47 -3.73
C LEU A 102 7.10 -0.74 -2.79
N ALA A 103 6.26 -1.74 -3.04
CA ALA A 103 6.20 -2.94 -2.23
C ALA A 103 7.49 -3.77 -2.31
N LEU A 104 8.10 -3.87 -3.50
CA LEU A 104 9.38 -4.56 -3.67
C LEU A 104 10.52 -3.84 -2.94
N ILE A 105 10.63 -2.50 -3.07
CA ILE A 105 11.66 -1.73 -2.37
C ILE A 105 11.52 -1.84 -0.86
N ALA A 106 10.29 -1.81 -0.35
CA ALA A 106 10.04 -1.95 1.08
C ALA A 106 10.46 -3.33 1.63
N LEU A 107 10.50 -4.37 0.80
CA LEU A 107 10.97 -5.70 1.17
C LEU A 107 12.50 -5.86 1.08
N VAL A 108 13.22 -4.94 0.43
CA VAL A 108 14.69 -5.06 0.27
C VAL A 108 15.41 -5.25 1.61
N PRO A 109 15.11 -4.49 2.68
CA PRO A 109 15.79 -4.67 3.97
C PRO A 109 15.50 -6.03 4.60
N THR A 110 14.25 -6.49 4.56
CA THR A 110 13.84 -7.78 5.15
C THR A 110 14.42 -8.95 4.39
N MET A 111 14.45 -8.88 3.05
CA MET A 111 15.08 -9.89 2.20
C MET A 111 16.60 -9.90 2.32
N ALA A 112 17.24 -8.73 2.46
CA ALA A 112 18.68 -8.64 2.69
C ALA A 112 19.05 -9.27 4.04
N LEU A 113 18.30 -8.98 5.10
CA LEU A 113 18.52 -9.60 6.42
C LEU A 113 18.31 -11.12 6.40
N ALA A 114 17.30 -11.60 5.66
CA ALA A 114 17.07 -13.02 5.44
C ALA A 114 18.25 -13.70 4.70
N GLY A 115 18.79 -13.04 3.66
CA GLY A 115 19.84 -13.58 2.80
C GLY A 115 21.27 -13.44 3.34
N PHE A 116 21.55 -12.41 4.15
CA PHE A 116 22.88 -12.15 4.71
C PHE A 116 23.16 -12.83 6.07
N GLY A 117 22.22 -13.62 6.60
CA GLY A 117 22.46 -14.50 7.75
C GLY A 117 21.67 -14.15 9.00
N GLY A 118 20.35 -14.30 8.95
CA GLY A 118 19.55 -14.54 10.15
C GLY A 118 19.58 -16.03 10.53
N ALA A 119 20.64 -16.44 11.23
CA ALA A 119 20.63 -17.62 12.10
C ALA A 119 20.23 -17.19 13.51
#